data_AF-A0A1I4KRQ5-F1
#
_entry.id   AF-A0A1I4KRQ5-F1
#
_cell.length_a   1.000
_cell.length_b   1.000
_cell.length_c   1.000
_cell.angle_alpha   90.00
_cell.angle_beta   90.00
_cell.angle_gamma   90.00
#
_symmetry.space_group_name_H-M   'P 1'
#
loop_
_entity.id
_entity.type
_entity.pdbx_description
1 polymer ?
#
loop_
_entity_poly.entity_id
_entity_poly.type
_entity_poly.pdbx_seq_one_letter_code
_entity_poly.pdbx_strand_id
1 'polypeptide(L)'
;MLWWRHAGGPLRIYCHPGFGRDQLAPLLPRFAAKQADIVLDVTMDDKNVDLVEDGFDVGIYIGIQKIEPSMVARRLATSNVILCAAPAAPRELRGHDCLNYAYEELRHQWPMRCGAKELVPRAGGRPVAAGRLSGAGWSLPRRRRYHR
;
A
#
# COMPACT_ATOMS: atom_id res chain seq x y z
N MET A 1 37.61 -4.83 16.75
CA MET A 1 36.81 -5.16 15.56
C MET A 1 35.74 -4.10 15.41
N LEU A 2 35.86 -3.22 14.41
CA LEU A 2 35.13 -1.94 14.31
C LEU A 2 34.25 -1.90 13.03
N TRP A 3 33.68 -3.03 12.64
CA TRP A 3 32.94 -3.18 11.38
C TRP A 3 31.46 -2.83 11.53
N TRP A 4 31.07 -1.63 11.97
CA TRP A 4 29.64 -1.21 11.81
C TRP A 4 29.38 0.31 11.84
N ARG A 5 30.40 1.16 11.71
CA ARG A 5 30.21 2.60 11.98
C ARG A 5 29.73 3.43 10.78
N HIS A 6 29.58 2.86 9.58
CA HIS A 6 28.96 3.55 8.44
C HIS A 6 28.17 2.57 7.58
N ALA A 7 26.86 2.77 7.48
CA ALA A 7 26.04 2.10 6.49
C ALA A 7 26.20 2.85 5.17
N GLY A 8 26.66 2.17 4.12
CA GLY A 8 26.86 2.73 2.80
C GLY A 8 26.67 1.68 1.71
N GLY A 9 26.44 2.14 0.48
CA GLY A 9 26.09 1.29 -0.66
C GLY A 9 24.61 1.36 -1.05
N PRO A 10 24.16 0.53 -2.00
CA PRO A 10 22.78 0.52 -2.45
C PRO A 10 21.85 0.03 -1.33
N LEU A 11 20.69 0.68 -1.21
CA LEU A 11 19.55 0.22 -0.42
C LEU A 11 18.36 0.03 -1.36
N ARG A 12 18.04 -1.23 -1.64
CA ARG A 12 16.99 -1.65 -2.57
C ARG A 12 15.67 -1.81 -1.84
N ILE A 13 14.71 -0.96 -2.19
CA ILE A 13 13.40 -0.88 -1.55
C ILE A 13 12.32 -1.24 -2.55
N TYR A 14 11.45 -2.18 -2.18
CA TYR A 14 10.23 -2.49 -2.90
C TYR A 14 9.00 -1.95 -2.15
N CYS A 15 8.03 -1.36 -2.85
CA CYS A 15 6.74 -1.02 -2.27
C CYS A 15 5.61 -0.91 -3.32
N HIS A 16 4.36 -0.96 -2.86
CA HIS A 16 3.21 -0.68 -3.72
C HIS A 16 3.14 0.79 -4.16
N PRO A 17 2.76 1.11 -5.41
CA PRO A 17 2.84 2.47 -5.96
C PRO A 17 2.06 3.52 -5.18
N GLY A 18 0.89 3.18 -4.64
CA GLY A 18 0.09 4.10 -3.83
C GLY A 18 0.82 4.57 -2.57
N PHE A 19 1.46 3.64 -1.84
CA PHE A 19 2.27 3.99 -0.67
C PHE A 19 3.56 4.69 -1.09
N GLY A 20 4.22 4.17 -2.13
CA GLY A 20 5.45 4.72 -2.69
C GLY A 20 5.33 6.20 -3.02
N ARG A 21 4.27 6.57 -3.74
CA ARG A 21 3.99 7.94 -4.15
C ARG A 21 3.58 8.84 -2.98
N ASP A 22 2.63 8.40 -2.16
CA ASP A 22 1.96 9.30 -1.20
C ASP A 22 2.68 9.40 0.16
N GLN A 23 3.50 8.40 0.52
CA GLN A 23 4.16 8.33 1.83
C GLN A 23 5.67 8.25 1.71
N LEU A 24 6.20 7.37 0.86
CA LEU A 24 7.65 7.11 0.81
C LEU A 24 8.40 8.22 0.07
N ALA A 25 8.01 8.54 -1.16
CA ALA A 25 8.71 9.50 -2.02
C ALA A 25 8.96 10.87 -1.36
N PRO A 26 8.01 11.46 -0.60
CA PRO A 26 8.27 12.71 0.13
C PRO A 26 9.37 12.62 1.20
N LEU A 27 9.67 11.41 1.70
CA LEU A 27 10.67 11.18 2.75
C LEU A 27 12.06 10.87 2.19
N LEU A 28 12.16 10.35 0.96
CA LEU A 28 13.42 9.94 0.35
C LEU A 28 14.48 11.05 0.29
N PRO A 29 14.17 12.31 -0.10
CA PRO A 29 15.17 13.37 -0.16
C PRO A 29 15.78 13.68 1.23
N ARG A 30 14.93 13.68 2.27
CA ARG A 30 15.37 13.92 3.65
C ARG A 30 16.22 12.76 4.17
N PHE A 31 15.91 11.54 3.76
CA PHE A 31 16.70 10.36 4.11
C PHE A 31 18.07 10.40 3.42
N ALA A 32 18.10 10.63 2.11
CA ALA A 32 19.33 10.73 1.33
C ALA A 32 20.27 11.82 1.86
N ALA A 33 19.72 12.98 2.25
CA ALA A 33 20.50 14.07 2.84
C ALA A 33 21.12 13.71 4.21
N LYS A 34 20.50 12.80 4.97
CA LYS A 34 21.00 12.34 6.28
C LYS A 34 21.97 11.16 6.18
N GLN A 35 21.88 10.38 5.12
CA GLN A 35 22.65 9.15 4.90
C GLN A 35 23.36 9.25 3.54
N ALA A 36 24.40 10.08 3.49
CA ALA A 36 25.05 10.45 2.24
C ALA A 36 25.72 9.27 1.52
N ASP A 37 26.09 8.22 2.26
CA ASP A 37 26.74 7.03 1.68
C ASP A 37 25.75 5.98 1.17
N ILE A 38 24.43 6.19 1.37
CA ILE A 38 23.39 5.28 0.89
C ILE A 38 22.90 5.73 -0.48
N VAL A 39 22.94 4.81 -1.44
CA VAL A 39 22.32 4.98 -2.76
C VAL A 39 20.94 4.33 -2.73
N LEU A 40 19.88 5.14 -2.83
CA LEU A 40 18.52 4.64 -2.82
C LEU A 40 18.14 4.07 -4.20
N ASP A 41 17.77 2.79 -4.23
CA ASP A 41 17.20 2.11 -5.38
C ASP A 41 15.76 1.71 -5.03
N VAL A 42 14.77 2.38 -5.62
CA VAL A 42 13.37 2.26 -5.19
C VAL A 42 12.50 1.78 -6.33
N THR A 43 11.96 0.57 -6.17
CA THR A 43 11.00 -0.04 -7.09
C THR A 43 9.58 0.11 -6.55
N MET A 44 8.70 0.64 -7.39
CA MET A 44 7.27 0.80 -7.12
C MET A 44 6.47 0.01 -8.15
N ASP A 45 5.96 -1.16 -7.77
CA ASP A 45 5.18 -2.04 -8.65
C ASP A 45 4.10 -2.78 -7.82
N ASP A 46 3.09 -3.33 -8.49
CA ASP A 46 2.00 -4.10 -7.88
C ASP A 46 2.16 -5.62 -8.16
N LYS A 47 3.33 -6.05 -8.62
CA LYS A 47 3.64 -7.46 -8.82
C LYS A 47 3.85 -8.18 -7.49
N ASN A 48 3.60 -9.48 -7.50
CA ASN A 48 4.10 -10.33 -6.44
C ASN A 48 5.58 -10.62 -6.74
N VAL A 49 6.45 -10.30 -5.79
CA VAL A 49 7.92 -10.42 -5.89
C VAL A 49 8.42 -11.17 -4.67
N ASP A 50 9.52 -11.91 -4.84
CA ASP A 50 10.21 -12.51 -3.73
C ASP A 50 11.33 -11.57 -3.31
N LEU A 51 11.19 -10.93 -2.15
CA LEU A 51 12.17 -9.92 -1.71
C LEU A 51 13.59 -10.48 -1.61
N VAL A 52 13.76 -11.75 -1.26
CA VAL A 52 15.07 -12.36 -1.07
C VAL A 52 15.66 -12.73 -2.42
N GLU A 53 14.92 -13.49 -3.23
CA GLU A 53 15.41 -13.96 -4.54
C GLU A 53 15.60 -12.80 -5.52
N ASP A 54 14.73 -11.78 -5.47
CA ASP A 54 14.84 -10.57 -6.32
C ASP A 54 15.85 -9.55 -5.76
N GLY A 55 16.47 -9.82 -4.61
CA GLY A 55 17.57 -9.04 -4.06
C GLY A 55 17.18 -7.66 -3.53
N PHE A 56 15.99 -7.55 -2.93
CA PHE A 56 15.54 -6.36 -2.20
C PHE A 56 15.96 -6.44 -0.72
N ASP A 57 16.46 -5.32 -0.19
CA ASP A 57 16.82 -5.22 1.22
C ASP A 57 15.59 -4.96 2.10
N VAL A 58 14.61 -4.21 1.57
CA VAL A 58 13.41 -3.79 2.30
C VAL A 58 12.16 -3.88 1.43
N GLY A 59 11.15 -4.60 1.91
CA GLY A 59 9.79 -4.55 1.36
C GLY A 59 8.84 -3.76 2.25
N ILE A 60 8.05 -2.86 1.67
CA ILE A 60 6.98 -2.14 2.36
C ILE A 60 5.62 -2.51 1.76
N TYR A 61 4.82 -3.24 2.54
CA TYR A 61 3.53 -3.79 2.12
C TYR A 61 2.37 -3.29 2.97
N ILE A 62 1.18 -3.24 2.36
CA ILE A 62 -0.10 -3.02 3.03
C ILE A 62 -0.85 -4.35 3.04
N GLY A 63 -0.77 -5.08 4.14
CA GLY A 63 -1.40 -6.40 4.29
C GLY A 63 -0.39 -7.47 4.71
N ILE A 64 -0.81 -8.73 4.60
CA ILE A 64 0.02 -9.88 4.98
C ILE A 64 0.77 -10.33 3.71
N GLN A 65 2.07 -10.03 3.65
CA GLN A 65 3.00 -10.72 2.77
C GLN A 65 3.41 -12.04 3.44
N LYS A 66 3.72 -13.07 2.65
CA LYS A 66 4.37 -14.27 3.19
C LYS A 66 5.71 -13.87 3.79
N ILE A 67 5.87 -14.07 5.10
CA ILE A 67 7.11 -13.78 5.81
C ILE A 67 7.90 -15.08 5.92
N GLU A 68 9.04 -15.13 5.24
CA GLU A 68 9.97 -16.26 5.35
C GLU A 68 10.78 -16.17 6.64
N PRO A 69 11.34 -17.28 7.16
CA PRO A 69 12.15 -17.28 8.39
C PRO A 69 13.38 -16.35 8.36
N SER A 70 13.88 -16.03 7.16
CA SER A 70 14.99 -15.09 6.93
C SER A 70 14.59 -13.62 7.01
N MET A 71 13.28 -13.33 7.14
CA MET A 71 12.76 -11.97 7.10
C MET A 71 12.40 -11.46 8.50
N VAL A 72 12.55 -10.15 8.68
CA VAL A 72 12.07 -9.44 9.89
C VAL A 72 10.92 -8.52 9.49
N ALA A 73 9.75 -8.75 10.06
CA ALA A 73 8.58 -7.90 9.84
C ALA A 73 8.45 -6.84 10.94
N ARG A 74 8.22 -5.58 10.55
CA ARG A 74 7.95 -4.46 11.47
C ARG A 74 6.74 -3.66 11.01
N ARG A 75 5.77 -3.48 11.91
CA ARG A 75 4.61 -2.61 11.67
C ARG A 75 5.07 -1.15 11.59
N LEU A 76 4.81 -0.49 10.46
CA LEU A 76 5.11 0.93 10.25
C LEU A 76 3.92 1.85 10.56
N ALA A 77 2.73 1.45 10.12
CA ALA A 77 1.50 2.20 10.30
C ALA A 77 0.27 1.30 10.13
N THR A 78 -0.91 1.84 10.40
CA THR A 78 -2.20 1.22 10.08
C THR A 78 -2.78 1.91 8.84
N SER A 79 -3.19 1.11 7.84
CA SER A 79 -3.96 1.60 6.69
C SER A 79 -5.45 1.41 6.96
N ASN A 80 -6.24 2.47 6.79
CA ASN A 80 -7.69 2.42 6.93
C ASN A 80 -8.35 2.42 5.55
N VAL A 81 -9.16 1.40 5.27
CA VAL A 81 -10.00 1.35 4.07
C VAL A 81 -11.32 2.05 4.37
N ILE A 82 -11.77 2.92 3.47
CA ILE A 82 -13.06 3.62 3.56
C ILE A 82 -13.94 3.26 2.37
N LEU A 83 -15.23 3.00 2.63
CA LEU A 83 -16.23 2.87 1.58
C LEU A 83 -16.51 4.26 1.00
N CYS A 84 -16.40 4.37 -0.32
CA CYS A 84 -16.73 5.59 -1.05
C CYS A 84 -17.52 5.25 -2.31
N ALA A 85 -18.40 6.16 -2.70
CA ALA A 85 -19.12 6.15 -3.97
C ALA A 85 -19.42 7.60 -4.36
N ALA A 86 -19.56 7.84 -5.65
CA ALA A 86 -20.03 9.14 -6.16
C ALA A 86 -21.55 9.10 -6.36
N PRO A 87 -22.30 10.16 -5.99
CA PRO A 87 -21.86 11.36 -5.28
C PRO A 87 -21.76 11.20 -3.76
N ALA A 88 -22.35 10.15 -3.18
CA ALA A 88 -22.29 9.84 -1.76
C ALA A 88 -22.24 8.33 -1.52
N ALA A 89 -21.59 7.91 -0.42
CA ALA A 89 -21.52 6.50 -0.04
C ALA A 89 -22.92 5.93 0.25
N PRO A 90 -23.29 4.76 -0.33
CA PRO A 90 -24.58 4.16 -0.08
C PRO A 90 -24.64 3.58 1.34
N ARG A 91 -25.85 3.56 1.92
CA ARG A 91 -26.09 2.93 3.23
C ARG A 91 -26.17 1.40 3.14
N GLU A 92 -26.41 0.86 1.95
CA GLU A 92 -26.51 -0.56 1.64
C GLU A 92 -25.73 -0.87 0.36
N LEU A 93 -24.99 -1.98 0.32
CA LEU A 93 -24.25 -2.40 -0.88
C LEU A 93 -25.02 -3.38 -1.77
N ARG A 94 -26.11 -3.98 -1.25
CA ARG A 94 -26.91 -4.93 -2.01
C ARG A 94 -27.56 -4.22 -3.19
N GLY A 95 -27.35 -4.76 -4.40
CA GLY A 95 -27.88 -4.19 -5.64
C GLY A 95 -27.03 -3.08 -6.27
N HIS A 96 -25.84 -2.79 -5.72
CA HIS A 96 -24.88 -1.87 -6.33
C HIS A 96 -23.73 -2.62 -7.00
N ASP A 97 -23.27 -2.09 -8.14
CA ASP A 97 -22.00 -2.54 -8.74
C ASP A 97 -20.82 -2.09 -7.88
N CYS A 98 -20.16 -3.05 -7.23
CA CYS A 98 -18.96 -2.79 -6.43
C CYS A 98 -17.69 -2.96 -7.27
N LEU A 99 -16.84 -1.93 -7.31
CA LEU A 99 -15.53 -1.97 -7.96
C LEU A 99 -14.50 -2.66 -7.06
N ASN A 100 -14.02 -3.83 -7.47
CA ASN A 100 -13.03 -4.60 -6.72
C ASN A 100 -11.66 -4.63 -7.43
N TYR A 101 -10.62 -4.94 -6.67
CA TYR A 101 -9.30 -5.21 -7.23
C TYR A 101 -9.34 -6.48 -8.08
N ALA A 102 -8.79 -6.43 -9.29
CA ALA A 102 -8.84 -7.55 -10.21
C ALA A 102 -7.98 -8.76 -9.80
N TYR A 103 -6.95 -8.55 -8.97
CA TYR A 103 -5.92 -9.54 -8.64
C TYR A 103 -5.84 -9.88 -7.15
N GLU A 104 -6.73 -9.33 -6.32
CA GLU A 104 -6.66 -9.43 -4.87
C GLU A 104 -7.98 -10.02 -4.33
N GLU A 105 -8.14 -11.35 -4.46
CA GLU A 105 -9.37 -12.06 -4.07
C GLU A 105 -9.77 -11.83 -2.60
N LEU A 106 -8.77 -11.62 -1.73
CA LEU A 106 -8.96 -11.32 -0.31
C LEU A 106 -9.70 -10.00 -0.05
N ARG A 107 -9.80 -9.10 -1.03
CA ARG A 107 -10.50 -7.81 -0.92
C ARG A 107 -11.85 -7.76 -1.63
N HIS A 108 -12.36 -8.90 -2.11
CA HIS A 108 -13.70 -8.96 -2.72
C HIS A 108 -14.83 -8.96 -1.67
N GLN A 109 -14.46 -8.99 -0.40
CA GLN A 109 -15.37 -8.87 0.73
C GLN A 109 -15.29 -7.44 1.25
N TRP A 110 -16.45 -6.83 1.47
CA TRP A 110 -16.57 -5.46 1.97
C TRP A 110 -17.09 -5.50 3.41
N PRO A 111 -16.26 -5.88 4.41
CA PRO A 111 -16.69 -5.86 5.80
C PRO A 111 -17.06 -4.43 6.18
N MET A 112 -18.35 -4.22 6.44
CA MET A 112 -18.92 -2.96 6.88
C MET A 112 -19.31 -3.09 8.35
N ARG A 113 -18.90 -2.15 9.19
CA ARG A 113 -19.47 -2.01 10.52
C ARG A 113 -20.70 -1.11 10.46
N CYS A 114 -21.87 -1.68 10.74
CA CYS A 114 -23.11 -0.94 10.96
C CYS A 114 -23.43 -0.98 12.46
N GLY A 115 -23.00 0.06 13.18
CA GLY A 115 -23.12 0.11 14.65
C GLY A 115 -22.24 -0.94 15.33
N ALA A 116 -22.82 -1.76 16.24
CA ALA A 116 -22.11 -2.84 16.93
C ALA A 116 -21.96 -4.13 16.10
N LYS A 117 -22.59 -4.20 14.92
CA LYS A 117 -22.58 -5.40 14.07
C LYS A 117 -21.60 -5.24 12.92
N GLU A 118 -20.82 -6.29 12.68
CA GLU A 118 -20.03 -6.46 11.48
C GLU A 118 -20.88 -7.17 10.43
N LEU A 119 -21.01 -6.57 9.25
CA LEU A 119 -21.71 -7.11 8.09
C LEU A 119 -20.64 -7.39 7.03
N VAL A 120 -20.61 -8.60 6.49
CA VAL A 120 -19.75 -8.93 5.35
C VAL A 120 -20.66 -9.19 4.13
N PRO A 121 -21.19 -8.13 3.50
CA PRO A 121 -21.90 -8.29 2.24
C PRO A 121 -20.93 -8.89 1.20
N ARG A 122 -21.34 -10.00 0.59
CA ARG A 122 -20.77 -10.40 -0.70
C ARG A 122 -21.13 -9.31 -1.69
N ALA A 123 -20.13 -8.59 -2.18
CA ALA A 123 -20.29 -7.72 -3.32
C ALA A 123 -20.70 -8.57 -4.53
N GLY A 124 -21.98 -8.55 -4.90
CA GLY A 124 -22.38 -8.94 -6.24
C GLY A 124 -22.01 -7.79 -7.17
N GLY A 125 -21.16 -8.04 -8.16
CA GLY A 125 -20.72 -7.02 -9.11
C GLY A 125 -19.71 -7.61 -10.10
N ARG A 126 -19.67 -7.09 -11.32
CA ARG A 126 -18.68 -7.52 -12.32
C ARG A 126 -17.29 -7.09 -11.86
N PRO A 127 -16.27 -7.99 -11.86
CA PRO A 127 -14.89 -7.55 -11.71
C PRO A 127 -14.58 -6.62 -12.88
N VAL A 128 -14.23 -5.37 -12.56
CA VAL A 128 -13.74 -4.42 -13.56
C VAL A 128 -12.22 -4.46 -13.46
N ALA A 129 -11.56 -4.95 -14.51
CA ALA A 129 -10.11 -4.88 -14.61
C ALA A 129 -9.70 -3.41 -14.50
N ALA A 130 -8.93 -3.07 -13.45
CA ALA A 130 -8.28 -1.77 -13.36
C ALA A 130 -7.26 -1.71 -14.52
N GLY A 131 -7.70 -1.14 -15.64
CA GLY A 131 -6.84 -0.87 -16.78
C GLY A 131 -5.65 -0.02 -16.34
N ARG A 132 -4.50 -0.31 -16.93
CA ARG A 132 -3.23 0.39 -16.75
C ARG A 132 -3.46 1.90 -16.91
N LEU A 133 -3.50 2.65 -15.80
CA LEU A 133 -3.55 4.11 -15.85
C LEU A 133 -2.13 4.63 -16.12
N SER A 134 -1.72 4.58 -17.39
CA SER A 134 -0.63 5.40 -17.88
C SER A 134 -1.10 6.85 -17.96
N GLY A 135 -0.53 7.71 -17.11
CA GLY A 135 -0.46 9.16 -17.30
C GLY A 135 -1.79 9.92 -17.40
N ALA A 136 -2.26 10.47 -16.28
CA ALA A 136 -2.93 11.77 -16.25
C ALA A 136 -2.97 12.26 -14.79
N GLY A 137 -2.64 13.53 -14.58
CA GLY A 137 -2.58 14.14 -13.25
C GLY A 137 -3.93 14.07 -12.52
N TRP A 138 -3.89 13.58 -11.28
CA TRP A 138 -4.98 13.76 -10.32
C TRP A 138 -4.43 14.50 -9.12
N SER A 139 -4.90 15.73 -8.94
CA SER A 139 -4.76 16.53 -7.74
C SER A 139 -5.70 15.97 -6.67
N LEU A 140 -5.13 15.44 -5.59
CA LEU A 140 -5.89 15.02 -4.41
C LEU A 140 -6.43 16.25 -3.65
N PRO A 141 -7.69 16.25 -3.18
CA PRO A 141 -8.18 17.27 -2.28
C PRO A 141 -7.42 17.22 -0.95
N ARG A 142 -6.98 18.39 -0.48
CA ARG A 142 -6.21 18.59 0.76
C ARG A 142 -6.80 17.78 1.92
N ARG A 143 -5.96 16.93 2.54
CA ARG A 143 -6.25 16.18 3.77
C ARG A 143 -6.83 17.10 4.84
N ARG A 144 -8.10 16.93 5.24
CA ARG A 144 -8.56 17.39 6.55
C ARG A 144 -8.06 16.38 7.59
N ARG A 145 -7.20 16.85 8.51
CA ARG A 145 -6.79 16.09 9.69
C ARG A 145 -8.03 15.83 10.55
N TYR A 146 -8.38 14.57 10.75
CA TYR A 146 -9.24 14.20 11.87
C TYR A 146 -8.33 13.77 13.02
N HIS A 147 -8.29 14.60 14.06
CA HIS A 147 -7.79 14.23 15.37
C HIS A 147 -8.85 13.38 16.08
N ARG A 148 -8.43 12.29 16.70
CA ARG A 148 -8.87 11.90 18.03
C ARG A 148 -7.73 11.20 18.74
#